data_AF-K9V3I5-F1
#
_entry.id   AF-K9V3I5-F1
#
_cell.length_a   1.000
_cell.length_b   1.000
_cell.length_c   1.000
_cell.angle_alpha   90.00
_cell.angle_beta   90.00
_cell.angle_gamma   90.00
#
_symmetry.space_group_name_H-M   'P 1'
#
loop_
_entity.id
_entity.type
_entity.pdbx_description
1 polymer ?
#
loop_
_entity_poly.entity_id
_entity_poly.type
_entity_poly.pdbx_seq_one_letter_code
_entity_poly.pdbx_strand_id
1 'polypeptide(L)' 'MLTNEEIDKKTMQCKLRQYMDMKGLNIAQLSREVGITENAIRGYAKNSFDRIDCQVAIKLCTYFDAQMGEMFVIK' A
#
# COMPACT_ATOMS: atom_id res chain seq x y z
N MET A 1 19.61 0.13 18.74
CA MET A 1 19.92 -0.48 17.44
C MET A 1 19.22 -1.82 17.41
N LEU A 2 18.51 -2.14 16.32
CA LEU A 2 17.94 -3.47 16.12
C LEU A 2 19.07 -4.42 15.67
N THR A 3 19.03 -5.67 16.12
CA THR A 3 19.91 -6.73 15.63
C THR A 3 19.54 -7.13 14.20
N ASN A 4 20.49 -7.65 13.42
CA ASN A 4 20.20 -8.07 12.03
C ASN A 4 19.13 -9.19 11.96
N GLU A 5 19.07 -10.08 12.96
CA GLU A 5 18.03 -11.11 13.08
C GLU A 5 16.62 -10.53 13.33
N GLU A 6 16.51 -9.36 13.96
CA GLU A 6 15.22 -8.66 14.17
C GLU A 6 14.75 -7.91 12.92
N ILE A 7 15.65 -7.57 12.00
CA ILE A 7 15.31 -6.97 10.70
C ILE A 7 14.78 -8.05 9.75
N ASP A 8 15.38 -9.24 9.75
CA ASP A 8 14.98 -10.35 8.87
C ASP A 8 13.56 -10.88 9.10
N LYS A 9 12.97 -10.62 10.27
CA LYS A 9 11.56 -10.96 10.55
C LYS A 9 10.57 -9.88 10.14
N LYS A 10 11.05 -8.67 9.82
CA LYS A 10 10.19 -7.54 9.54
C LYS A 10 9.75 -7.52 8.08
N THR A 11 8.49 -7.19 7.86
CA THR A 11 7.91 -7.08 6.52
C THR A 11 7.23 -5.74 6.33
N MET A 12 7.30 -5.21 5.12
CA MET A 12 6.53 -4.03 4.74
C MET A 12 5.10 -4.46 4.44
N GLN A 13 4.12 -3.82 5.07
CA GLN A 13 2.70 -4.04 4.81
C GLN A 13 2.02 -2.76 4.34
N CYS A 14 1.19 -2.89 3.32
CA CYS A 14 0.29 -1.87 2.82
C CYS A 14 -1.13 -2.13 3.35
N LYS A 15 -1.76 -1.11 3.93
CA LYS A 15 -3.15 -1.13 4.42
C LYS A 15 -4.17 -0.79 3.35
N LEU A 16 -3.78 -0.74 2.07
CA LEU A 16 -4.65 -0.33 0.97
C LEU A 16 -6.01 -1.06 0.96
N ARG A 17 -6.02 -2.35 1.29
CA ARG A 17 -7.27 -3.11 1.35
C ARG A 17 -8.28 -2.52 2.34
N GLN A 18 -7.82 -2.11 3.52
CA GLN A 18 -8.68 -1.51 4.55
C GLN A 18 -9.25 -0.18 4.07
N TYR A 19 -8.42 0.66 3.46
CA TYR A 19 -8.85 1.94 2.88
C TYR A 19 -9.87 1.75 1.75
N MET A 20 -9.68 0.74 0.89
CA MET A 20 -10.65 0.39 -0.15
C MET A 20 -11.97 -0.07 0.44
N ASP A 21 -11.95 -0.96 1.43
CA ASP A 21 -13.15 -1.48 2.08
C ASP A 21 -13.92 -0.35 2.79
N MET A 22 -13.23 0.60 3.45
CA MET A 22 -13.86 1.78 4.09
C MET A 22 -14.58 2.70 3.10
N LYS A 23 -14.05 2.84 1.87
CA LYS A 23 -14.66 3.65 0.81
C LYS A 23 -15.58 2.85 -0.13
N GLY A 24 -15.74 1.54 0.09
CA GLY A 24 -16.53 0.67 -0.79
C GLY A 24 -15.96 0.53 -2.22
N LEU A 25 -14.65 0.66 -2.39
CA LEU A 25 -13.98 0.65 -3.69
C LEU A 25 -13.54 -0.76 -4.10
N ASN A 26 -13.75 -1.10 -5.36
CA ASN A 26 -13.08 -2.23 -5.99
C ASN A 26 -11.79 -1.81 -6.71
N ILE A 27 -10.98 -2.80 -7.10
CA ILE A 27 -9.67 -2.58 -7.74
C ILE A 27 -9.78 -1.75 -9.02
N ALA A 28 -10.76 -2.04 -9.87
CA ALA A 28 -10.93 -1.37 -11.15
C ALA A 28 -11.36 0.09 -10.99
N GLN A 29 -12.22 0.39 -10.01
CA GLN A 29 -12.59 1.77 -9.65
C GLN A 29 -11.36 2.55 -9.21
N LEU A 30 -10.64 2.06 -8.20
CA LEU A 30 -9.45 2.72 -7.69
C LEU A 30 -8.42 2.92 -8.81
N SER A 31 -8.17 1.91 -9.64
CA SER A 31 -7.23 1.96 -10.77
C SER A 31 -7.48 3.14 -11.70
N ARG A 32 -8.76 3.36 -12.08
CA ARG A 32 -9.16 4.49 -12.92
C ARG A 32 -9.00 5.83 -12.21
N GLU A 33 -9.33 5.90 -10.93
CA GLU A 33 -9.32 7.15 -10.16
C GLU A 33 -7.91 7.66 -9.85
N VAL A 34 -6.96 6.77 -9.55
CA VAL A 34 -5.57 7.16 -9.21
C VAL A 34 -4.58 6.98 -10.36
N GLY A 35 -5.00 6.39 -11.48
CA GLY A 35 -4.15 6.12 -12.64
C GLY A 35 -2.98 5.20 -12.30
N ILE A 36 -3.27 4.09 -11.60
CA ILE A 36 -2.34 2.99 -11.28
C ILE A 36 -2.93 1.72 -11.87
N THR A 37 -2.11 0.81 -12.40
CA THR A 37 -2.61 -0.44 -12.98
C THR A 37 -3.33 -1.31 -11.94
N GLU A 38 -4.39 -2.01 -12.37
CA GLU A 38 -5.11 -2.94 -11.49
C GLU A 38 -4.20 -4.01 -10.88
N ASN A 39 -3.17 -4.46 -11.62
CA ASN A 39 -2.22 -5.44 -11.13
C ASN A 39 -1.38 -4.88 -9.96
N ALA A 40 -0.91 -3.64 -10.07
CA ALA A 40 -0.19 -2.99 -8.98
C ALA A 40 -1.09 -2.82 -7.75
N ILE A 41 -2.31 -2.31 -7.91
CA ILE A 41 -3.29 -2.17 -6.81
C ILE A 41 -3.56 -3.53 -6.16
N ARG A 42 -3.74 -4.59 -6.95
CA ARG A 42 -3.93 -5.95 -6.43
C ARG A 42 -2.74 -6.42 -5.61
N GLY A 43 -1.51 -6.15 -6.05
CA GLY A 43 -0.30 -6.47 -5.31
C GLY A 43 -0.23 -5.76 -3.96
N TYR A 44 -0.49 -4.45 -3.93
CA TYR A 44 -0.53 -3.67 -2.68
C TYR A 44 -1.66 -4.13 -1.75
N ALA A 45 -2.88 -4.34 -2.27
CA ALA A 45 -4.01 -4.80 -1.47
C ALA A 45 -3.81 -6.22 -0.91
N LYS A 46 -3.02 -7.07 -1.57
CA LYS A 46 -2.67 -8.42 -1.11
C LYS A 46 -1.35 -8.50 -0.34
N ASN A 47 -0.64 -7.38 -0.15
CA ASN A 47 0.68 -7.38 0.47
C ASN A 47 1.70 -8.29 -0.24
N SER A 48 1.60 -8.43 -1.56
CA SER A 48 2.49 -9.28 -2.38
C SER A 48 3.50 -8.48 -3.20
N PHE A 49 3.89 -7.29 -2.71
CA PHE A 49 4.85 -6.39 -3.35
C PHE A 49 6.22 -6.53 -2.68
N ASP A 50 7.28 -6.35 -3.46
CA ASP A 50 8.68 -6.35 -3.00
C ASP A 50 9.25 -4.94 -2.86
N ARG A 51 8.71 -4.00 -3.64
CA ARG A 51 9.11 -2.58 -3.67
C ARG A 51 7.90 -1.67 -3.63
N ILE A 52 8.10 -0.48 -3.07
CA ILE A 52 7.13 0.60 -3.13
C ILE A 52 7.65 1.62 -4.14
N ASP A 53 6.89 1.84 -5.19
CA ASP A 53 7.13 2.95 -6.12
C ASP A 53 6.67 4.27 -5.48
N CYS A 54 7.54 5.29 -5.46
CA CYS A 54 7.24 6.56 -4.81
C CYS A 54 6.01 7.27 -5.41
N GLN A 55 5.81 7.20 -6.72
CA GLN A 55 4.66 7.82 -7.38
C GLN A 55 3.38 7.07 -7.02
N VAL A 56 3.43 5.75 -6.91
CA VAL A 56 2.29 4.96 -6.40
C VAL A 56 1.98 5.32 -4.95
N ALA A 57 2.99 5.39 -4.08
CA ALA A 57 2.79 5.76 -2.68
C ALA A 57 2.15 7.14 -2.54
N ILE A 58 2.67 8.15 -3.25
CA ILE A 58 2.12 9.51 -3.25
C ILE A 58 0.66 9.49 -3.72
N LYS A 59 0.36 8.84 -4.85
CA LYS A 59 -1.02 8.77 -5.37
C LYS A 59 -2.00 8.13 -4.39
N LEU A 60 -1.62 7.01 -3.78
CA LEU A 60 -2.49 6.31 -2.82
C LEU A 60 -2.66 7.12 -1.54
N CYS A 61 -1.58 7.63 -0.97
CA CYS A 61 -1.62 8.47 0.23
C CYS A 61 -2.48 9.72 0.02
N THR A 62 -2.30 10.43 -1.10
CA THR A 62 -3.11 11.61 -1.44
C THR A 62 -4.58 11.26 -1.65
N TYR A 63 -4.89 10.17 -2.36
CA TYR A 63 -6.28 9.79 -2.63
C TYR A 63 -7.06 9.40 -1.37
N PHE A 64 -6.39 8.77 -0.40
CA PHE A 64 -6.99 8.36 0.86
C PHE A 64 -6.81 9.36 2.00
N ASP A 65 -6.16 10.50 1.75
CA ASP A 65 -5.77 11.49 2.77
C ASP A 65 -5.05 10.83 3.96
N ALA A 66 -4.07 9.96 3.64
CA ALA A 66 -3.35 9.14 4.59
C ALA A 66 -1.85 9.48 4.57
N GLN A 67 -1.20 9.44 5.72
CA GLN A 67 0.25 9.55 5.80
C GLN A 67 0.94 8.26 5.34
N MET A 68 2.19 8.39 4.89
CA MET A 68 3.01 7.25 4.47
C MET A 68 3.08 6.16 5.55
N GLY A 69 3.29 6.55 6.82
CA GLY A 69 3.37 5.62 7.95
C GLY A 69 2.03 5.02 8.38
N GLU A 70 0.90 5.53 7.88
CA GLU A 70 -0.42 4.93 8.12
C GLU A 70 -0.74 3.91 7.04
N MET A 71 -0.42 4.23 5.78
CA MET A 71 -0.64 3.39 4.61
C MET A 71 0.37 2.24 4.51
N PHE A 72 1.65 2.50 4.76
CA PHE A 72 2.75 1.55 4.66
C PHE A 72 3.46 1.42 6.02
N VAL A 73 3.34 0.24 6.62
CA VAL A 73 3.85 -0.04 7.97
C VAL A 73 4.84 -1.18 7.95
N ILE A 74 5.91 -1.06 8.73
CA ILE A 74 6.80 -2.17 9.03
C ILE A 74 6.15 -2.99 10.15
N LYS A 75 5.95 -4.28 9.94
CA LYS A 75 5.54 -5.24 10.97
C LYS A 75 6.68 -6.17 11.29
#